data_AF-A0A2H9L9P6-F1
#
_entry.id   AF-A0A2H9L9P6-F1
#
_cell.length_a   1.000
_cell.length_b   1.000
_cell.length_c   1.000
_cell.angle_alpha   90.00
_cell.angle_beta   90.00
_cell.angle_gamma   90.00
#
_symmetry.space_group_name_H-M   'P 1'
#
loop_
_entity.id
_entity.type
_entity.pdbx_description
1 polymer ?
#
loop_
_entity_poly.entity_id
_entity_poly.type
_entity_poly.pdbx_seq_one_letter_code
_entity_poly.pdbx_strand_id
1 'polypeptide(L)'
;AEEEKQPCIRLFIKNENGTIVAVDQNFKPYLYVVADEPTKVVKAIDKLQMEEENRTIKPESVGLANRTFLGQDVKAIKVTFDNPKDMAPLRHVMRSIRGVKEIYEFDIQPARRYLIDSDLVPMGGISFSGDVVEKNGVKTVLLDKPPAPT
;
A
#
# COMPACT_ATOMS: atom_id res chain seq x y z
N ALA A 1 -8.79 24.69 7.64
CA ALA A 1 -7.86 23.88 6.84
C ALA A 1 -7.72 22.56 7.55
N GLU A 2 -8.37 21.52 7.05
CA GLU A 2 -8.17 20.17 7.56
C GLU A 2 -6.73 19.81 7.18
N GLU A 3 -5.83 19.66 8.16
CA GLU A 3 -4.52 19.07 7.90
C GLU A 3 -4.74 17.82 7.04
N GLU A 4 -4.14 17.76 5.85
CA GLU A 4 -4.17 16.56 5.02
C GLU A 4 -3.55 15.43 5.83
N LYS A 5 -4.39 14.67 6.54
CA LYS A 5 -3.96 13.54 7.34
C LYS A 5 -3.29 12.58 6.39
N GLN A 6 -2.01 12.31 6.65
CA GLN A 6 -1.25 11.29 5.96
C GLN A 6 -2.10 10.02 5.81
N PRO A 7 -2.13 9.40 4.61
CA PRO A 7 -2.88 8.17 4.38
C PRO A 7 -2.56 7.13 5.46
N CYS A 8 -3.59 6.60 6.11
CA CYS A 8 -3.46 5.59 7.15
C CYS A 8 -4.56 4.54 7.02
N ILE A 9 -4.25 3.33 7.50
CA ILE A 9 -5.24 2.27 7.68
C ILE A 9 -5.81 2.37 9.08
N ARG A 10 -7.14 2.21 9.19
CA ARG A 10 -7.85 2.17 10.47
C ARG A 10 -8.60 0.86 10.59
N LEU A 11 -8.32 0.13 11.65
CA LEU A 11 -9.04 -1.08 12.04
C LEU A 11 -9.97 -0.73 13.19
N PHE A 12 -11.26 -0.94 12.98
CA PHE A 12 -12.27 -0.81 14.03
C PHE A 12 -12.46 -2.18 14.69
N ILE A 13 -11.99 -2.30 15.93
CA ILE A 13 -11.88 -3.56 16.64
C ILE A 13 -12.87 -3.54 17.78
N LYS A 14 -13.67 -4.60 17.90
CA LYS A 14 -14.60 -4.76 19.02
C LYS A 14 -14.03 -5.77 20.01
N ASN A 15 -14.02 -5.40 21.28
CA ASN A 15 -13.73 -6.31 22.39
C ASN A 15 -14.85 -6.21 23.45
N GLU A 16 -14.70 -6.94 24.56
CA GLU A 16 -15.67 -6.95 25.67
C GLU A 16 -15.87 -5.58 26.31
N ASN A 17 -14.86 -4.70 26.24
CA ASN A 17 -14.86 -3.38 26.85
C ASN A 17 -15.29 -2.26 25.88
N GLY A 18 -15.66 -2.59 24.63
CA GLY A 18 -16.13 -1.64 23.63
C GLY A 18 -15.32 -1.65 22.33
N THR A 19 -15.18 -0.46 21.73
CA THR A 19 -14.51 -0.28 20.43
C THR A 19 -13.13 0.33 20.63
N ILE A 20 -12.13 -0.27 20.00
CA ILE A 20 -10.76 0.23 19.88
C ILE A 20 -10.50 0.54 18.41
N VAL A 21 -9.83 1.66 18.13
CA VAL A 21 -9.37 1.98 16.78
C VAL A 21 -7.86 1.79 16.72
N ALA A 22 -7.40 0.80 15.96
CA ALA A 22 -5.97 0.66 15.67
C ALA A 22 -5.64 1.40 14.37
N VAL A 23 -4.57 2.19 14.36
CA VAL A 23 -4.17 3.03 13.22
C VAL A 23 -2.77 2.65 12.78
N ASP A 24 -2.62 2.23 11.53
CA ASP A 24 -1.33 1.99 10.89
C ASP A 24 -1.04 3.09 9.86
N GLN A 25 0.04 3.85 10.09
CA GLN A 25 0.46 4.95 9.22
C GLN A 25 1.57 4.53 8.23
N ASN A 26 2.08 3.31 8.37
CA ASN A 26 3.24 2.82 7.63
C ASN A 26 2.84 2.03 6.37
N PHE A 27 1.58 1.62 6.25
CA PHE A 27 1.11 0.91 5.07
C PHE A 27 1.22 1.77 3.80
N LYS A 28 1.96 1.26 2.81
CA LYS A 28 2.08 1.87 1.48
C LYS A 28 1.39 0.99 0.45
N PRO A 29 0.38 1.50 -0.29
CA PRO A 29 -0.22 0.75 -1.39
C PRO A 29 0.82 0.52 -2.50
N TYR A 30 0.62 -0.53 -3.29
CA TYR A 30 1.54 -0.89 -4.35
C TYR A 30 0.87 -1.66 -5.48
N LEU A 31 1.59 -1.76 -6.59
CA LEU A 31 1.23 -2.58 -7.75
C LEU A 31 2.47 -3.35 -8.24
N TYR A 32 2.25 -4.30 -9.15
CA TYR A 32 3.34 -5.00 -9.83
C TYR A 32 3.34 -4.70 -11.32
N VAL A 33 4.53 -4.51 -11.89
CA VAL A 33 4.75 -4.36 -13.33
C VAL A 33 5.55 -5.55 -13.84
N VAL A 34 5.05 -6.20 -14.89
CA VAL A 34 5.76 -7.25 -15.63
C VAL A 34 6.31 -6.64 -16.92
N ALA A 35 7.56 -6.93 -17.24
CA ALA A 35 8.29 -6.32 -18.34
C ALA A 35 9.21 -7.31 -19.07
N ASP A 36 9.58 -7.03 -20.32
CA ASP A 36 10.56 -7.81 -21.09
C ASP A 36 11.97 -7.75 -20.47
N GLU A 37 12.38 -6.55 -20.06
CA GLU A 37 13.69 -6.30 -19.45
C GLU A 37 13.52 -5.64 -18.08
N PRO A 38 13.10 -6.39 -17.03
CA PRO A 38 12.75 -5.81 -15.73
C PRO A 38 13.86 -4.94 -15.13
N THR A 39 15.13 -5.30 -15.32
CA THR A 39 16.29 -4.55 -14.82
C THR A 39 16.53 -3.20 -15.51
N LYS A 40 16.05 -3.01 -16.74
CA LYS A 40 16.06 -1.72 -17.43
C LYS A 40 14.81 -0.92 -17.08
N VAL A 41 13.64 -1.56 -17.13
CA VAL A 41 12.35 -0.92 -16.89
C VAL A 41 12.24 -0.42 -15.44
N VAL A 42 12.76 -1.15 -14.45
CA VAL A 42 12.80 -0.69 -13.04
C VAL A 42 13.46 0.68 -12.90
N LYS A 43 14.55 0.94 -13.64
CA LYS A 43 15.26 2.23 -13.61
C LYS A 43 14.50 3.34 -14.32
N ALA A 44 13.68 3.00 -15.31
CA ALA A 44 12.82 3.97 -15.98
C ALA A 44 11.65 4.36 -15.07
N ILE A 45 11.03 3.38 -14.40
CA ILE A 45 9.94 3.60 -13.44
C ILE A 45 10.42 4.40 -12.23
N ASP A 46 11.60 4.09 -11.70
CA ASP A 46 12.22 4.80 -10.56
C ASP A 46 12.47 6.29 -10.82
N LYS A 47 12.64 6.67 -12.09
CA LYS A 47 12.84 8.06 -12.52
C LYS A 47 11.54 8.77 -12.91
N LEU A 48 10.39 8.10 -12.80
CA LEU A 48 9.11 8.73 -13.12
C LEU A 48 8.79 9.84 -12.14
N GLN A 49 8.44 10.98 -12.69
CA GLN A 49 7.86 12.10 -11.99
C GLN A 49 6.83 12.75 -12.90
N MET A 50 5.72 13.19 -12.33
CA MET A 50 4.68 13.92 -13.04
C MET A 50 4.31 15.16 -12.22
N GLU A 51 4.04 16.27 -12.91
CA GLU A 51 3.51 17.46 -12.26
C GLU A 51 1.99 17.41 -12.25
N GLU A 52 1.39 17.52 -11.07
CA GLU A 52 -0.01 17.87 -10.87
C GLU A 52 -0.10 19.35 -10.44
N GLU A 53 -1.29 19.95 -10.53
CA GLU A 53 -1.51 21.41 -10.37
C GLU A 53 -0.79 22.07 -9.19
N ASN A 54 -0.56 21.35 -8.08
CA ASN A 54 0.07 21.87 -6.87
C ASN A 54 1.21 21.00 -6.30
N ARG A 55 1.63 19.93 -6.99
CA ARG A 55 2.70 19.04 -6.49
C ARG A 55 3.27 18.14 -7.58
N THR A 56 4.51 17.72 -7.38
CA THR A 56 5.12 16.63 -8.14
C THR A 56 4.77 15.28 -7.52
N ILE A 57 4.21 14.36 -8.30
CA ILE A 57 3.95 12.97 -7.89
C ILE A 57 5.03 12.04 -8.47
N LYS A 58 5.46 11.07 -7.67
CA LYS A 58 6.45 10.05 -8.04
C LYS A 58 6.19 8.76 -7.27
N PRO A 59 6.69 7.61 -7.73
CA PRO A 59 6.73 6.40 -6.91
C PRO A 59 7.50 6.62 -5.61
N GLU A 60 7.05 5.98 -4.54
CA GLU A 60 7.74 6.02 -3.24
C GLU A 60 8.96 5.08 -3.24
N SER A 61 8.79 3.87 -3.75
CA SER A 61 9.88 2.93 -3.94
C SER A 61 9.61 2.03 -5.15
N VAL A 62 10.70 1.62 -5.81
CA VAL A 62 10.65 0.78 -7.00
C VAL A 62 11.71 -0.30 -6.87
N GLY A 63 11.32 -1.58 -6.98
CA GLY A 63 12.26 -2.69 -6.77
C GLY A 63 11.85 -3.95 -7.51
N LEU A 64 12.83 -4.81 -7.78
CA LEU A 64 12.55 -6.14 -8.35
C LEU A 64 12.00 -7.06 -7.26
N ALA A 65 10.97 -7.81 -7.61
CA ALA A 65 10.34 -8.80 -6.75
C ALA A 65 10.15 -10.12 -7.49
N ASN A 66 10.57 -11.21 -6.87
CA ASN A 66 10.28 -12.55 -7.39
C ASN A 66 8.82 -12.89 -7.04
N ARG A 67 8.04 -13.26 -8.06
CA ARG A 67 6.62 -13.63 -7.95
C ARG A 67 6.35 -14.83 -8.82
N THR A 68 5.19 -15.44 -8.64
CA THR A 68 4.68 -16.50 -9.52
C THR A 68 3.53 -15.95 -10.35
N PHE A 69 3.53 -16.21 -11.65
CA PHE A 69 2.41 -15.90 -12.54
C PHE A 69 1.99 -17.17 -13.27
N LEU A 70 0.75 -17.61 -13.07
CA LEU A 70 0.23 -18.88 -13.62
C LEU A 70 1.16 -20.08 -13.33
N GLY A 71 1.71 -20.13 -12.11
CA GLY A 71 2.60 -21.20 -11.65
C GLY A 71 4.05 -21.10 -12.13
N GLN A 72 4.41 -20.07 -12.91
CA GLN A 72 5.80 -19.85 -13.37
C GLN A 72 6.46 -18.71 -12.60
N ASP A 73 7.75 -18.88 -12.28
CA ASP A 73 8.54 -17.81 -11.68
C ASP A 73 8.71 -16.63 -12.64
N VAL A 74 8.36 -15.44 -12.17
CA VAL A 74 8.44 -14.19 -12.90
C VAL A 74 9.12 -13.14 -12.04
N LYS A 75 10.06 -12.41 -12.65
CA LYS A 75 10.69 -11.24 -12.04
C LYS A 75 9.84 -10.00 -12.33
N ALA A 76 9.01 -9.62 -11.37
CA ALA A 76 8.18 -8.43 -11.45
C ALA A 76 8.91 -7.20 -10.86
N ILE A 77 8.37 -6.01 -11.13
CA ILE A 77 8.78 -4.76 -10.50
C ILE A 77 7.66 -4.36 -9.53
N LYS A 78 7.97 -4.32 -8.23
CA LYS A 78 7.08 -3.77 -7.21
C LYS A 78 7.24 -2.26 -7.17
N VAL A 79 6.12 -1.55 -7.27
CA VAL A 79 6.08 -0.08 -7.19
C VAL A 79 5.17 0.31 -6.03
N THR A 80 5.70 1.00 -5.04
CA THR A 80 4.92 1.51 -3.89
C THR A 80 4.60 2.99 -4.06
N PHE A 81 3.54 3.45 -3.41
CA PHE A 81 3.10 4.85 -3.45
C PHE A 81 2.89 5.38 -2.04
N ASP A 82 3.18 6.64 -1.83
CA ASP A 82 2.93 7.29 -0.55
C ASP A 82 1.43 7.62 -0.39
N ASN A 83 0.81 8.14 -1.45
CA ASN A 83 -0.62 8.41 -1.52
C ASN A 83 -1.32 7.45 -2.50
N PRO A 84 -2.38 6.72 -2.09
CA PRO A 84 -3.15 5.86 -2.98
C PRO A 84 -3.70 6.56 -4.23
N LYS A 85 -3.98 7.88 -4.16
CA LYS A 85 -4.50 8.65 -5.30
C LYS A 85 -3.49 8.74 -6.45
N ASP A 86 -2.19 8.71 -6.13
CA ASP A 86 -1.09 8.90 -7.09
C ASP A 86 -0.86 7.64 -7.94
N MET A 87 -1.35 6.49 -7.47
CA MET A 87 -1.24 5.22 -8.17
C MET A 87 -1.89 5.28 -9.56
N ALA A 88 -3.10 5.86 -9.67
CA ALA A 88 -3.84 5.89 -10.93
C ALA A 88 -3.13 6.67 -12.05
N PRO A 89 -2.71 7.94 -11.86
CA PRO A 89 -1.97 8.69 -12.88
C PRO A 89 -0.60 8.08 -13.18
N LEU A 90 0.18 7.68 -12.16
CA LEU A 90 1.49 7.06 -12.38
C LEU A 90 1.39 5.73 -13.14
N ARG A 91 0.38 4.91 -12.84
CA ARG A 91 0.10 3.68 -13.58
C ARG A 91 -0.17 3.96 -15.06
N HIS A 92 -0.91 5.02 -15.38
CA HIS A 92 -1.21 5.35 -16.78
C HIS A 92 0.09 5.65 -17.55
N VAL A 93 1.01 6.41 -16.95
CA VAL A 93 2.32 6.69 -17.54
C VAL A 93 3.20 5.44 -17.62
N MET A 94 3.19 4.59 -16.60
CA MET A 94 3.93 3.32 -16.61
C MET A 94 3.53 2.42 -17.78
N ARG A 95 2.24 2.37 -18.15
CA ARG A 95 1.77 1.58 -19.31
C ARG A 95 2.39 2.04 -20.64
N SER A 96 2.79 3.30 -20.73
CA SER A 96 3.41 3.87 -21.94
C SER A 96 4.92 3.64 -22.00
N ILE A 97 5.55 3.09 -20.95
CA ILE A 97 6.99 2.81 -20.95
C ILE A 97 7.29 1.61 -21.85
N ARG A 98 8.22 1.81 -22.79
CA ARG A 98 8.71 0.73 -23.65
C ARG A 98 9.23 -0.45 -22.82
N GLY A 99 8.69 -1.63 -23.09
CA GLY A 99 9.06 -2.88 -22.43
C GLY A 99 8.18 -3.26 -21.24
N VAL A 100 7.27 -2.39 -20.80
CA VAL A 100 6.17 -2.78 -19.90
C VAL A 100 5.18 -3.64 -20.68
N LYS A 101 4.90 -4.83 -20.17
CA LYS A 101 3.89 -5.75 -20.75
C LYS A 101 2.54 -5.53 -20.08
N GLU A 102 2.52 -5.73 -18.77
CA GLU A 102 1.30 -5.67 -17.99
C GLU A 102 1.54 -5.12 -16.58
N ILE A 103 0.46 -4.62 -16.00
CA ILE A 103 0.43 -4.12 -14.64
C ILE A 103 -0.67 -4.87 -13.88
N TYR A 104 -0.33 -5.38 -12.70
CA TYR A 104 -1.19 -6.24 -11.89
C TYR A 104 -1.44 -5.64 -10.50
N GLU A 105 -2.54 -6.09 -9.88
CA GLU A 105 -2.95 -5.77 -8.50
C GLU A 105 -3.20 -4.28 -8.21
N PHE A 106 -3.36 -3.46 -9.25
CA PHE A 106 -3.61 -2.02 -9.15
C PHE A 106 -5.04 -1.67 -8.69
N ASP A 107 -5.96 -2.63 -8.72
CA ASP A 107 -7.39 -2.50 -8.45
C ASP A 107 -7.79 -3.05 -7.08
N ILE A 108 -6.82 -3.59 -6.34
CA ILE A 108 -7.03 -4.01 -4.96
C ILE A 108 -7.08 -2.76 -4.08
N GLN A 109 -8.24 -2.52 -3.46
CA GLN A 109 -8.44 -1.39 -2.55
C GLN A 109 -7.44 -1.45 -1.38
N PRO A 110 -6.85 -0.32 -0.93
CA PRO A 110 -5.84 -0.30 0.14
C PRO A 110 -6.26 -1.03 1.42
N ALA A 111 -7.51 -0.87 1.86
CA ALA A 111 -8.03 -1.56 3.03
C ALA A 111 -8.06 -3.09 2.84
N ARG A 112 -8.46 -3.58 1.66
CA ARG A 112 -8.45 -5.02 1.36
C ARG A 112 -7.03 -5.54 1.25
N ARG A 113 -6.15 -4.75 0.63
CA ARG A 113 -4.74 -5.13 0.50
C ARG A 113 -4.07 -5.29 1.86
N TYR A 114 -4.35 -4.36 2.78
CA TYR A 114 -3.83 -4.42 4.13
C TYR A 114 -4.22 -5.73 4.85
N LEU A 115 -5.49 -6.12 4.75
CA LEU A 115 -5.99 -7.37 5.33
C LEU A 115 -5.27 -8.59 4.72
N ILE A 116 -5.13 -8.65 3.40
CA ILE A 116 -4.43 -9.75 2.70
C ILE A 116 -2.97 -9.83 3.12
N ASP A 117 -2.25 -8.71 3.12
CA ASP A 117 -0.81 -8.69 3.41
C ASP A 117 -0.50 -9.01 4.87
N SER A 118 -1.44 -8.75 5.77
CA SER A 118 -1.30 -9.00 7.21
C SER A 118 -2.02 -10.29 7.67
N ASP A 119 -2.52 -11.09 6.73
CA ASP A 119 -3.27 -12.33 6.96
C ASP A 119 -4.51 -12.15 7.88
N LEU A 120 -5.12 -10.97 7.84
CA LEU A 120 -6.23 -10.62 8.71
C LEU A 120 -7.56 -10.98 8.06
N VAL A 121 -8.40 -11.68 8.81
CA VAL A 121 -9.78 -11.99 8.43
C VAL A 121 -10.73 -11.13 9.26
N PRO A 122 -11.70 -10.43 8.65
CA PRO A 122 -12.73 -9.73 9.41
C PRO A 122 -13.44 -10.67 10.39
N MET A 123 -13.74 -10.18 11.59
CA MET A 123 -14.29 -10.96 12.71
C MET A 123 -13.35 -12.06 13.25
N GLY A 124 -12.11 -12.14 12.76
CA GLY A 124 -11.04 -12.89 13.41
C GLY A 124 -10.48 -12.15 14.62
N GLY A 125 -9.87 -12.92 15.54
CA GLY A 125 -9.09 -12.35 16.62
C GLY A 125 -7.75 -11.82 16.08
N ILE A 126 -7.28 -10.71 16.64
CA ILE A 126 -6.01 -10.09 16.25
C ILE A 126 -5.25 -9.63 17.49
N SER A 127 -3.92 -9.61 17.38
CA SER A 127 -2.98 -9.07 18.35
C SER A 127 -2.23 -7.89 17.73
N PHE A 128 -2.00 -6.85 18.53
CA PHE A 128 -1.32 -5.64 18.08
C PHE A 128 -0.68 -4.91 19.26
N SER A 129 0.32 -4.07 18.97
CA SER A 129 1.03 -3.24 19.95
C SER A 129 1.20 -1.82 19.42
N GLY A 130 1.33 -0.88 20.35
CA GLY A 130 1.75 0.48 20.05
C GLY A 130 1.19 1.51 21.04
N ASP A 131 1.35 2.78 20.69
CA ASP A 131 1.07 3.89 21.58
C ASP A 131 -0.43 4.16 21.70
N VAL A 132 -0.92 4.20 22.94
CA VAL A 132 -2.31 4.52 23.23
C VAL A 132 -2.50 6.03 23.21
N VAL A 133 -3.42 6.49 22.36
CA VAL A 133 -3.85 7.88 22.29
C VAL A 133 -5.37 7.95 22.43
N GLU A 134 -5.86 8.91 23.21
CA GLU A 134 -7.30 9.15 23.31
C GLU A 134 -7.71 10.21 22.28
N LYS A 135 -8.63 9.86 21.37
CA LYS A 135 -9.18 10.79 20.38
C LYS A 135 -10.70 10.74 20.43
N ASN A 136 -11.33 11.87 20.72
CA ASN A 136 -12.79 12.02 20.77
C ASN A 136 -13.49 10.99 21.70
N GLY A 137 -12.87 10.65 22.84
CA GLY A 137 -13.39 9.66 23.78
C GLY A 137 -13.30 8.20 23.31
N VAL A 138 -12.62 7.93 22.18
CA VAL A 138 -12.36 6.58 21.69
C VAL A 138 -10.90 6.22 21.88
N LYS A 139 -10.66 5.06 22.51
CA LYS A 139 -9.31 4.50 22.65
C LYS A 139 -8.75 4.20 21.27
N THR A 140 -7.73 4.96 20.88
CA THR A 140 -7.01 4.78 19.62
C THR A 140 -5.61 4.25 19.93
N VAL A 141 -5.11 3.32 19.13
CA VAL A 141 -3.76 2.77 19.28
C VAL A 141 -3.01 3.03 17.97
N LEU A 142 -1.91 3.77 18.03
CA LEU A 142 -1.00 3.95 16.90
C LEU A 142 -0.09 2.74 16.84
N LEU A 143 -0.15 1.98 15.74
CA LEU A 143 0.54 0.70 15.64
C LEU A 143 2.02 0.86 15.33
N ASP A 144 2.87 0.12 16.05
CA ASP A 144 4.31 0.02 15.74
C ASP A 144 4.57 -0.81 14.48
N LYS A 145 3.71 -1.79 14.26
CA LYS A 145 3.77 -2.79 13.19
C LYS A 145 2.36 -3.30 12.86
N PRO A 146 2.16 -3.92 11.68
CA PRO A 146 0.86 -4.50 11.34
C PRO A 146 0.38 -5.51 12.39
N PRO A 147 -0.93 -5.61 12.66
CA PRO A 147 -1.50 -6.62 13.55
C PRO A 147 -1.21 -8.02 13.00
N ALA A 148 -1.25 -9.01 13.89
CA ALA A 148 -1.21 -10.41 13.52
C ALA A 148 -2.49 -11.12 13.96
N PRO A 149 -2.94 -12.17 13.24
CA PRO A 149 -3.99 -13.06 13.72
C PRO A 149 -3.63 -13.68 15.09
N THR A 150 -4.64 -13.95 15.91
CA THR A 150 -4.51 -14.73 17.16
C THR A 150 -4.94 -16.18 16.97
#